data_AF-A0A3D4QYC3-F1
#
_entry.id   AF-A0A3D4QYC3-F1
#
_cell.length_a   1.000
_cell.length_b   1.000
_cell.length_c   1.000
_cell.angle_alpha   90.00
_cell.angle_beta   90.00
_cell.angle_gamma   90.00
#
_symmetry.space_group_name_H-M   'P 1'
#
loop_
_entity.id
_entity.type
_entity.pdbx_description
1 polymer ?
#
loop_
_entity_poly.entity_id
_entity_poly.type
_entity_poly.pdbx_seq_one_letter_code
_entity_poly.pdbx_strand_id
1 'polypeptide(L)'
;MRKILRFLLTLAGFVMGMAVAYYIKQGLDHFNIVLIPLYQDIILYTLFGFAFAIILFFISPSIIIHSHAFLRWVEEKLSDVPMADIVSGSFGLIIGLIIAFLISEPISQMKLPWLSVSLPFLLYILFAYLGISIAVKRRDEISGFHLFRRFAKEKPPKEELLSAPKILDTSVIIDGRIFDICKTGFIEGPLIIASFVLEELRHIADSSDGLKRNRGRRGLDILNRIQKELDIEVKTYEGDIKDA
;
A
#
# COMPACT_ATOMS: atom_id res chain seq x y z
N MET A 1 -9.75 25.75 -9.41
CA MET A 1 -10.58 24.52 -9.49
C MET A 1 -12.09 24.75 -9.35
N ARG A 2 -12.60 25.42 -8.30
CA ARG A 2 -14.06 25.59 -8.09
C ARG A 2 -14.84 26.20 -9.28
N LYS A 3 -14.25 27.18 -10.00
CA LYS A 3 -14.86 27.77 -11.21
C LYS A 3 -14.98 26.76 -12.36
N ILE A 4 -13.96 25.93 -12.55
CA ILE A 4 -13.92 24.87 -13.58
C ILE A 4 -14.97 23.80 -13.25
N LEU A 5 -15.04 23.37 -11.99
CA LEU A 5 -16.00 22.35 -11.56
C LEU A 5 -17.45 22.83 -11.69
N ARG A 6 -17.73 24.11 -11.39
CA ARG A 6 -19.04 24.72 -11.64
C ARG A 6 -19.39 24.72 -13.13
N PHE A 7 -18.44 25.10 -13.98
CA PHE A 7 -18.64 25.09 -15.44
C PHE A 7 -18.92 23.68 -15.96
N LEU A 8 -18.18 22.67 -15.49
CA LEU A 8 -18.42 21.27 -15.84
C LEU A 8 -19.80 20.78 -15.37
N LEU A 9 -20.21 21.12 -14.15
CA LEU A 9 -21.54 20.77 -13.63
C LEU A 9 -22.66 21.44 -14.44
N THR A 10 -22.50 22.69 -14.87
CA THR A 10 -23.49 23.34 -15.74
C THR A 10 -23.57 22.70 -17.12
N LEU A 11 -22.42 22.32 -17.69
CA LEU A 11 -22.38 21.60 -18.97
C LEU A 11 -23.06 20.23 -18.85
N ALA A 12 -22.79 19.50 -17.77
CA ALA A 12 -23.48 18.25 -17.45
C ALA A 12 -24.99 18.46 -17.30
N GLY A 13 -25.41 19.55 -16.67
CA GLY A 13 -26.83 19.93 -16.56
C GLY A 13 -27.47 20.17 -17.92
N PHE A 14 -26.79 20.85 -18.84
CA PHE A 14 -27.27 21.05 -20.20
C PHE A 14 -27.44 19.72 -20.95
N VAL A 15 -26.45 18.83 -20.88
CA VAL A 15 -26.51 17.49 -21.49
C VAL A 15 -27.64 16.65 -20.88
N MET A 16 -27.80 16.70 -19.56
CA MET A 16 -28.88 16.01 -18.85
C MET A 16 -30.25 16.55 -19.27
N GLY A 17 -30.40 17.87 -19.41
CA GLY A 17 -31.61 18.51 -19.91
C GLY A 17 -31.99 18.06 -21.32
N MET A 18 -31.01 17.92 -22.21
CA MET A 18 -31.25 17.36 -23.55
C MET A 18 -31.67 15.88 -23.51
N ALA A 19 -31.10 15.08 -22.62
CA ALA A 19 -31.50 13.68 -22.44
C ALA A 19 -32.94 13.55 -21.94
N VAL A 20 -33.34 14.38 -20.96
CA VAL A 20 -34.73 14.45 -20.48
C VAL A 20 -35.67 14.88 -21.61
N ALA A 21 -35.29 15.89 -22.40
CA ALA A 21 -36.06 16.34 -23.56
C ALA A 21 -36.28 15.22 -24.58
N TYR A 22 -35.28 14.36 -24.82
CA TYR A 22 -35.43 13.19 -25.69
C TYR A 22 -36.51 12.22 -25.20
N TYR A 23 -36.52 11.90 -23.90
CA TYR A 23 -37.57 11.03 -23.34
C TYR A 23 -38.96 11.67 -23.38
N ILE A 24 -39.04 12.98 -23.13
CA ILE A 24 -40.32 13.72 -23.23
C ILE A 24 -40.83 13.72 -24.67
N LYS A 25 -39.95 13.95 -25.65
CA LYS A 25 -40.29 13.85 -27.07
C LYS A 25 -40.82 12.46 -27.42
N GLN A 26 -40.10 11.41 -27.01
CA GLN A 26 -40.52 10.02 -27.27
C GLN A 26 -41.92 9.74 -26.70
N GLY A 27 -42.25 10.29 -25.53
CA GLY A 27 -43.59 10.25 -24.96
C GLY A 27 -44.62 11.03 -25.78
N LEU A 28 -44.31 12.25 -26.22
CA LEU A 28 -45.22 13.05 -27.05
C LEU A 28 -45.53 12.40 -28.41
N ASP A 29 -44.50 11.85 -29.06
CA ASP A 29 -44.62 11.14 -30.34
C ASP A 29 -45.49 9.88 -30.19
N HIS A 30 -45.39 9.18 -29.04
CA HIS A 30 -46.25 8.02 -28.75
C HIS A 30 -47.75 8.36 -28.71
N PHE A 31 -48.10 9.58 -28.30
CA PHE A 31 -49.49 10.06 -28.25
C PHE A 31 -49.90 10.91 -29.47
N ASN A 32 -49.04 11.03 -30.50
CA ASN A 32 -49.24 11.92 -31.66
C ASN A 32 -49.53 13.39 -31.27
N ILE A 33 -48.98 13.88 -30.16
CA ILE A 33 -49.20 15.24 -29.68
C ILE A 33 -48.17 16.17 -30.34
N VAL A 34 -48.63 16.96 -31.31
CA VAL A 34 -47.82 18.00 -31.98
C VAL A 34 -48.28 19.38 -31.52
N LEU A 35 -47.46 20.06 -30.72
CA LEU A 35 -47.72 21.42 -30.26
C LEU A 35 -47.30 22.48 -31.30
N ILE A 36 -46.13 22.30 -31.94
CA ILE A 36 -45.56 23.29 -32.88
C ILE A 36 -44.91 22.56 -34.08
N PRO A 37 -45.58 22.46 -35.24
CA PRO A 37 -45.18 21.55 -36.33
C PRO A 37 -43.78 21.75 -36.90
N LEU A 38 -43.26 22.98 -36.92
CA LEU A 38 -42.00 23.28 -37.62
C LEU A 38 -40.77 23.39 -36.71
N TYR A 39 -40.94 23.58 -35.39
CA TYR A 39 -39.83 23.89 -34.47
C TYR A 39 -39.91 23.20 -33.09
N GLN A 40 -40.85 22.27 -32.89
CA GLN A 40 -41.07 21.61 -31.59
C GLN A 40 -39.80 20.98 -31.02
N ASP A 41 -39.03 20.25 -31.82
CA ASP A 41 -37.80 19.59 -31.36
C ASP A 41 -36.76 20.59 -30.87
N ILE A 42 -36.43 21.59 -31.70
CA ILE A 42 -35.41 22.60 -31.38
C ILE A 42 -35.80 23.38 -30.13
N ILE A 43 -37.09 23.75 -30.00
CA ILE A 43 -37.60 24.47 -28.84
C ILE A 43 -37.50 23.59 -27.58
N LEU A 44 -37.91 22.32 -27.66
CA LEU A 44 -37.89 21.39 -26.53
C LEU A 44 -36.47 21.16 -26.02
N TYR A 45 -35.52 20.79 -26.90
CA TYR A 45 -34.13 20.54 -26.50
C TYR A 45 -33.45 21.79 -25.95
N THR A 46 -33.68 22.96 -26.56
CA THR A 46 -33.08 24.21 -26.10
C THR A 46 -33.64 24.63 -24.76
N LEU A 47 -34.96 24.58 -24.58
CA LEU A 47 -35.63 24.98 -23.35
C LEU A 47 -35.23 24.09 -22.18
N PHE A 48 -35.30 22.76 -22.34
CA PHE A 48 -34.92 21.83 -21.27
C PHE A 48 -33.42 21.83 -21.01
N GLY A 49 -32.58 21.98 -22.04
CA GLY A 49 -31.14 22.13 -21.89
C GLY A 49 -30.79 23.34 -21.02
N PHE A 50 -31.31 24.53 -21.36
CA PHE A 50 -31.04 25.74 -20.57
C PHE A 50 -31.68 25.69 -19.18
N ALA A 51 -32.89 25.14 -19.03
CA ALA A 51 -33.55 25.00 -17.74
C ALA A 51 -32.72 24.16 -16.77
N PHE A 52 -32.26 22.98 -17.19
CA PHE A 52 -31.42 22.12 -16.36
C PHE A 52 -30.02 22.70 -16.12
N ALA A 53 -29.44 23.41 -17.09
CA ALA A 53 -28.18 24.11 -16.90
C ALA A 53 -28.27 25.17 -15.79
N ILE A 54 -29.36 25.96 -15.77
CA ILE A 54 -29.62 26.96 -14.74
C ILE A 54 -29.84 26.29 -13.38
N ILE A 55 -30.66 25.23 -13.32
CA ILE A 55 -30.92 24.48 -12.08
C ILE A 55 -29.60 23.94 -11.51
N LEU A 56 -28.79 23.24 -12.32
CA LEU A 56 -27.51 22.72 -11.85
C LEU A 56 -26.52 23.84 -11.50
N PHE A 57 -26.56 25.00 -12.15
CA PHE A 57 -25.72 26.14 -11.77
C PHE A 57 -26.02 26.60 -10.35
N PHE A 58 -27.30 26.75 -9.98
CA PHE A 58 -27.73 27.15 -8.64
C PHE A 58 -27.42 26.09 -7.58
N ILE A 59 -27.53 24.79 -7.90
CA ILE A 59 -27.25 23.69 -6.97
C ILE A 59 -25.73 23.40 -6.86
N SER A 60 -24.95 23.76 -7.88
CA SER A 60 -23.50 23.53 -7.93
C SER A 60 -22.72 23.95 -6.69
N PRO A 61 -22.91 25.14 -6.06
CA PRO A 61 -22.19 25.50 -4.85
C PRO A 61 -22.41 24.51 -3.70
N SER A 62 -23.63 24.01 -3.54
CA SER A 62 -24.00 23.04 -2.50
C SER A 62 -23.36 21.70 -2.78
N ILE A 63 -23.47 21.17 -4.01
CA ILE A 63 -22.84 19.90 -4.41
C ILE A 63 -21.34 19.96 -4.11
N ILE A 64 -20.66 21.02 -4.53
CA ILE A 64 -19.21 21.15 -4.36
C ILE A 64 -18.81 21.16 -2.88
N ILE A 65 -19.56 21.86 -2.03
CA ILE A 65 -19.26 21.91 -0.58
C ILE A 65 -19.42 20.52 0.04
N HIS A 66 -20.54 19.84 -0.24
CA HIS A 66 -20.81 18.51 0.31
C HIS A 66 -19.82 17.47 -0.22
N SER A 67 -19.47 17.50 -1.50
CA SER A 67 -18.46 16.61 -2.08
C SER A 67 -17.10 16.80 -1.42
N HIS A 68 -16.66 18.03 -1.17
CA HIS A 68 -15.40 18.28 -0.47
C HIS A 68 -15.45 17.90 1.02
N ALA A 69 -16.61 18.03 1.67
CA ALA A 69 -16.78 17.59 3.06
C ALA A 69 -16.75 16.06 3.15
N PHE A 70 -17.45 15.37 2.24
CA PHE A 70 -17.44 13.93 2.14
C PHE A 70 -16.03 13.39 1.83
N LEU A 71 -15.33 13.96 0.85
CA LEU A 71 -13.97 13.54 0.51
C LEU A 71 -13.01 13.72 1.69
N ARG A 72 -13.09 14.83 2.42
CA ARG A 72 -12.28 15.05 3.63
C ARG A 72 -12.60 14.04 4.73
N TRP A 73 -13.89 13.74 4.94
CA TRP A 73 -14.30 12.72 5.89
C TRP A 73 -13.78 11.32 5.51
N VAL A 74 -13.82 10.97 4.22
CA VAL A 74 -13.23 9.72 3.71
C VAL A 74 -11.72 9.72 3.92
N GLU A 75 -11.04 10.81 3.56
CA GLU A 75 -9.58 10.95 3.69
C GLU A 75 -9.13 10.82 5.14
N GLU A 76 -9.76 11.52 6.07
CA GLU A 76 -9.51 11.41 7.52
C GLU A 76 -9.74 9.99 8.01
N LYS A 77 -10.79 9.31 7.51
CA LYS A 77 -11.07 7.94 7.95
C LYS A 77 -10.10 6.93 7.36
N LEU A 78 -9.62 7.15 6.14
CA LEU A 78 -8.64 6.28 5.48
C LEU A 78 -7.22 6.52 6.00
N SER A 79 -6.86 7.74 6.41
CA SER A 79 -5.53 8.05 6.94
C SER A 79 -5.22 7.30 8.23
N ASP A 80 -6.25 6.98 9.01
CA ASP A 80 -6.12 6.22 10.26
C ASP A 80 -5.98 4.71 10.03
N VAL A 81 -6.19 4.22 8.80
CA VAL A 81 -6.19 2.79 8.49
C VAL A 81 -4.77 2.34 8.11
N PRO A 82 -4.23 1.28 8.73
CA PRO A 82 -2.93 0.72 8.34
C PRO A 82 -2.89 0.33 6.86
N MET A 83 -1.78 0.62 6.16
CA MET A 83 -1.62 0.27 4.74
C MET A 83 -1.80 -1.23 4.48
N ALA A 84 -1.39 -2.09 5.41
CA ALA A 84 -1.59 -3.53 5.32
C ALA A 84 -3.08 -3.92 5.26
N ASP A 85 -3.95 -3.18 5.95
CA ASP A 85 -5.40 -3.40 5.94
C ASP A 85 -6.03 -2.93 4.64
N ILE A 86 -5.53 -1.84 4.06
CA ILE A 86 -5.96 -1.36 2.74
C ILE A 86 -5.63 -2.39 1.66
N VAL A 87 -4.40 -2.91 1.66
CA VAL A 87 -3.96 -3.92 0.69
C VAL A 87 -4.72 -5.23 0.87
N SER A 88 -4.81 -5.73 2.10
CA SER A 88 -5.52 -6.98 2.40
C SER A 88 -7.02 -6.86 2.12
N GLY A 89 -7.64 -5.74 2.53
CA GLY A 89 -9.04 -5.44 2.25
C GLY A 89 -9.33 -5.34 0.76
N SER A 90 -8.44 -4.71 -0.03
CA SER A 90 -8.58 -4.63 -1.50
C SER A 90 -8.51 -6.02 -2.14
N PHE A 91 -7.58 -6.86 -1.70
CA PHE A 91 -7.48 -8.24 -2.17
C PHE A 91 -8.73 -9.06 -1.80
N GLY A 92 -9.19 -8.93 -0.56
CA GLY A 92 -10.43 -9.53 -0.09
C GLY A 92 -11.66 -9.08 -0.86
N LEU A 93 -11.75 -7.79 -1.20
CA LEU A 93 -12.81 -7.22 -2.03
C LEU A 93 -12.82 -7.87 -3.41
N ILE A 94 -11.67 -7.97 -4.07
CA ILE A 94 -11.55 -8.59 -5.40
C ILE A 94 -12.02 -10.05 -5.35
N ILE A 95 -11.52 -10.83 -4.40
CA ILE A 95 -11.92 -12.24 -4.24
C ILE A 95 -13.41 -12.34 -3.95
N GLY A 96 -13.93 -11.51 -3.03
CA GLY A 96 -15.35 -11.47 -2.70
C GLY A 96 -16.22 -11.17 -3.91
N LEU A 97 -15.85 -10.19 -4.73
CA LEU A 97 -16.58 -9.85 -5.96
C LEU A 97 -16.51 -10.96 -7.02
N ILE A 98 -15.38 -11.67 -7.14
CA ILE A 98 -15.26 -12.83 -8.04
C ILE A 98 -16.21 -13.94 -7.58
N ILE A 99 -16.25 -14.24 -6.29
CA ILE A 99 -17.17 -15.24 -5.73
C ILE A 99 -18.63 -14.80 -5.96
N ALA A 100 -18.94 -13.52 -5.70
CA ALA A 100 -20.26 -12.95 -5.92
C ALA A 100 -20.69 -13.09 -7.39
N PHE A 101 -19.78 -12.81 -8.32
CA PHE A 101 -20.01 -12.96 -9.76
C PHE A 101 -20.33 -14.40 -10.13
N LEU A 102 -19.51 -15.36 -9.68
CA LEU A 102 -19.72 -16.79 -9.95
C LEU A 102 -21.06 -17.31 -9.43
N ILE A 103 -21.51 -16.84 -8.27
CA ILE A 103 -22.80 -17.23 -7.68
C ILE A 103 -23.97 -16.51 -8.37
N SER A 104 -23.75 -15.26 -8.79
CA SER A 104 -24.80 -14.44 -9.41
C SER A 104 -25.15 -14.89 -10.82
N GLU A 105 -24.20 -15.47 -11.57
CA GLU A 105 -24.40 -15.93 -12.94
C GLU A 105 -25.55 -16.95 -13.11
N PRO A 106 -25.64 -18.05 -12.33
CA PRO A 106 -26.78 -18.96 -12.45
C PRO A 106 -28.11 -18.33 -11.99
N ILE A 107 -28.07 -17.34 -11.09
CA ILE A 107 -29.26 -16.66 -10.56
C ILE A 107 -29.82 -15.68 -11.60
N SER A 108 -28.96 -14.95 -12.31
CA SER A 108 -29.37 -13.98 -13.33
C SER A 108 -30.06 -14.65 -14.52
N GLN A 109 -29.73 -15.92 -14.79
CA GLN A 109 -30.34 -16.73 -15.84
C GLN A 109 -31.73 -17.28 -15.46
N MET A 110 -32.19 -17.11 -14.21
CA MET A 110 -33.52 -17.52 -13.80
C MET A 110 -34.60 -16.60 -14.40
N LYS A 111 -35.70 -17.18 -14.90
CA LYS A 111 -36.82 -16.47 -15.54
C LYS A 111 -37.70 -15.61 -14.59
N LEU A 112 -37.25 -15.34 -13.36
CA LEU A 112 -37.98 -14.53 -12.38
C LEU A 112 -37.42 -13.10 -12.38
N PRO A 113 -38.12 -12.10 -12.98
CA PRO A 113 -37.56 -10.77 -13.25
C PRO A 113 -37.07 -10.03 -11.99
N TRP A 114 -37.86 -10.06 -10.93
CA TRP A 114 -37.57 -9.39 -9.66
C TRP A 114 -36.41 -10.02 -8.88
N LEU A 115 -36.30 -11.36 -8.94
CA LEU A 115 -35.24 -12.11 -8.26
C LEU A 115 -33.90 -12.01 -9.01
N SER A 116 -33.93 -12.05 -10.35
CA SER A 116 -32.76 -12.01 -11.22
C SER A 116 -31.96 -10.70 -11.14
N VAL A 117 -32.58 -9.60 -10.71
CA VAL A 117 -31.92 -8.29 -10.56
C VAL A 117 -31.57 -8.00 -9.11
N SER A 118 -32.52 -8.21 -8.19
CA SER A 118 -32.36 -7.77 -6.79
C SER A 118 -31.40 -8.67 -6.00
N LEU A 119 -31.44 -9.99 -6.25
CA LEU A 119 -30.65 -10.95 -5.48
C LEU A 119 -29.15 -10.86 -5.82
N PRO A 120 -28.71 -10.81 -7.10
CA PRO A 120 -27.31 -10.55 -7.42
C PRO A 120 -26.77 -9.27 -6.80
N PHE A 121 -27.53 -8.17 -6.87
CA PHE A 121 -27.11 -6.90 -6.26
C PHE A 121 -26.84 -7.04 -4.76
N LEU A 122 -27.74 -7.72 -4.04
CA LEU A 122 -27.55 -8.01 -2.62
C LEU A 122 -26.32 -8.90 -2.37
N LEU A 123 -26.10 -9.91 -3.22
CA LEU A 123 -24.94 -10.80 -3.13
C LEU A 123 -23.62 -10.05 -3.32
N TYR A 124 -23.53 -9.14 -4.30
CA TYR A 124 -22.33 -8.32 -4.50
C TYR A 124 -21.99 -7.49 -3.25
N ILE A 125 -22.98 -6.82 -2.65
CA ILE A 125 -22.76 -6.04 -1.43
C ILE A 125 -22.31 -6.94 -0.28
N LEU A 126 -22.99 -8.08 -0.10
CA LEU A 126 -22.70 -9.04 0.97
C LEU A 126 -21.28 -9.59 0.84
N PHE A 127 -20.91 -10.09 -0.34
CA PHE A 127 -19.61 -10.71 -0.56
C PHE A 127 -18.47 -9.68 -0.64
N ALA A 128 -18.72 -8.45 -1.09
CA ALA A 128 -17.76 -7.36 -0.98
C ALA A 128 -17.42 -7.08 0.49
N TYR A 129 -18.44 -6.96 1.35
CA TYR A 129 -18.25 -6.74 2.78
C TYR A 129 -17.56 -7.93 3.46
N LEU A 130 -18.01 -9.16 3.19
CA LEU A 130 -17.41 -10.37 3.76
C LEU A 130 -15.96 -10.53 3.30
N GLY A 131 -15.67 -10.30 2.02
CA GLY A 131 -14.32 -10.37 1.45
C GLY A 131 -13.36 -9.41 2.16
N ILE A 132 -13.74 -8.14 2.29
CA ILE A 132 -12.96 -7.14 3.05
C ILE A 132 -12.81 -7.57 4.52
N SER A 133 -13.92 -7.91 5.19
CA SER A 133 -13.92 -8.21 6.63
C SER A 133 -13.03 -9.40 6.98
N ILE A 134 -13.10 -10.47 6.19
CA ILE A 134 -12.30 -11.68 6.40
C ILE A 134 -10.83 -11.39 6.10
N ALA A 135 -10.53 -10.72 4.99
CA ALA A 135 -9.14 -10.47 4.59
C ALA A 135 -8.41 -9.51 5.55
N VAL A 136 -9.11 -8.49 6.08
CA VAL A 136 -8.55 -7.60 7.09
C VAL A 136 -8.38 -8.32 8.43
N LYS A 137 -9.39 -9.07 8.90
CA LYS A 137 -9.31 -9.77 10.21
C LYS A 137 -8.27 -10.87 10.25
N ARG A 138 -8.04 -11.56 9.13
CA ARG A 138 -7.08 -12.68 9.03
C ARG A 138 -5.83 -12.33 8.24
N ARG A 139 -5.51 -11.04 8.10
CA ARG A 139 -4.36 -10.57 7.29
C ARG A 139 -3.04 -11.23 7.70
N ASP A 140 -2.83 -11.46 9.00
CA ASP A 140 -1.59 -12.05 9.53
C ASP A 140 -1.48 -13.56 9.23
N GLU A 141 -2.62 -14.24 9.05
CA GLU A 141 -2.65 -15.64 8.58
C GLU A 141 -2.39 -15.71 7.06
N ILE A 142 -2.85 -14.70 6.31
CA ILE A 142 -2.73 -14.62 4.84
C ILE A 142 -1.31 -14.20 4.42
N SER A 143 -0.64 -13.32 5.18
CA SER A 143 0.73 -12.89 4.90
C SER A 143 1.76 -14.02 5.07
N GLY A 144 1.44 -15.03 5.89
CA GLY A 144 2.21 -16.27 6.02
C GLY A 144 2.15 -17.18 4.79
N PHE A 145 1.23 -16.96 3.85
CA PHE A 145 1.19 -17.71 2.60
C PHE A 145 2.29 -17.22 1.64
N HIS A 146 3.24 -18.11 1.34
CA HIS A 146 4.38 -17.90 0.44
C HIS A 146 4.04 -17.30 -0.95
N LEU A 147 2.77 -17.31 -1.36
CA LEU A 147 2.29 -16.73 -2.61
C LEU A 147 2.42 -15.19 -2.64
N PHE A 148 2.18 -14.50 -1.50
CA PHE A 148 2.26 -13.03 -1.40
C PHE A 148 3.69 -12.50 -1.40
N ARG A 149 4.65 -13.29 -0.92
CA ARG A 149 6.09 -12.95 -0.89
C ARG A 149 6.69 -12.80 -2.30
N ARG A 150 6.01 -13.30 -3.34
CA ARG A 150 6.40 -13.17 -4.75
C ARG A 150 5.87 -11.91 -5.43
N PHE A 151 4.73 -11.38 -4.98
CA PHE A 151 4.12 -10.15 -5.53
C PHE A 151 4.66 -8.88 -4.86
N ALA A 152 5.10 -8.97 -3.60
CA ALA A 152 5.89 -7.93 -2.93
C ALA A 152 7.38 -7.95 -3.34
N LYS A 153 7.67 -8.17 -4.63
CA LYS A 153 8.98 -7.91 -5.23
C LYS A 153 9.05 -6.46 -5.75
N GLU A 154 8.52 -5.53 -4.97
CA GLU A 154 9.14 -4.21 -4.94
C GLU A 154 10.41 -4.37 -4.11
N LYS A 155 11.53 -3.88 -4.65
CA LYS A 155 12.81 -3.86 -3.96
C LYS A 155 12.55 -3.50 -2.50
N PRO A 156 12.86 -4.37 -1.53
CA PRO A 156 12.75 -3.95 -0.15
C PRO A 156 13.60 -2.68 -0.03
N PRO A 157 13.15 -1.65 0.69
CA PRO A 157 14.11 -0.71 1.25
C PRO A 157 15.14 -1.57 1.98
N LYS A 158 16.38 -1.11 2.10
CA LYS A 158 17.39 -1.76 2.94
C LYS A 158 16.93 -1.76 4.42
N GLU A 159 15.88 -2.51 4.74
CA GLU A 159 15.85 -3.29 5.96
C GLU A 159 16.92 -4.34 5.71
N GLU A 160 18.14 -3.99 6.11
CA GLU A 160 18.97 -4.95 6.77
C GLU A 160 18.03 -5.82 7.61
N LEU A 161 17.81 -7.06 7.18
CA LEU A 161 17.68 -8.14 8.15
C LEU A 161 18.80 -7.81 9.14
N LEU A 162 18.44 -7.30 10.32
CA LEU A 162 19.37 -7.05 11.41
C LEU A 162 19.85 -8.43 11.82
N SER A 163 20.73 -9.02 11.00
CA SER A 163 21.40 -10.26 11.30
C SER A 163 22.07 -10.02 12.63
N ALA A 164 21.71 -10.86 13.60
CA ALA A 164 22.03 -10.62 15.00
C ALA A 164 23.51 -10.25 15.14
N PRO A 165 23.86 -9.20 15.89
CA PRO A 165 25.24 -8.77 16.03
C PRO A 165 26.12 -9.93 16.49
N LYS A 166 27.34 -10.01 15.95
CA LYS A 166 28.30 -11.05 16.32
C LYS A 166 29.39 -10.44 17.17
N ILE A 167 29.54 -10.93 18.38
CA ILE A 167 30.58 -10.47 19.32
C ILE A 167 31.86 -11.26 19.02
N LEU A 168 32.97 -10.55 18.83
CA LEU A 168 34.28 -11.15 18.61
C LEU A 168 35.11 -11.20 19.90
N ASP A 169 35.73 -12.35 20.14
CA ASP A 169 36.66 -12.58 21.24
C ASP A 169 38.12 -12.45 20.80
N THR A 170 39.04 -12.20 21.75
CA THR A 170 40.48 -12.05 21.54
C THR A 170 41.08 -13.24 20.80
N SER A 171 40.65 -14.46 21.16
CA SER A 171 41.15 -15.71 20.57
C SER A 171 40.85 -15.83 19.07
N VAL A 172 39.62 -15.49 18.66
CA VAL A 172 39.14 -15.52 17.27
C VAL A 172 39.91 -14.50 16.41
N ILE A 173 40.20 -13.33 16.99
CA ILE A 173 40.93 -12.25 16.32
C ILE A 173 42.41 -12.65 16.11
N ILE A 174 43.05 -13.24 17.11
CA ILE A 174 44.47 -13.67 17.02
C ILE A 174 44.66 -14.80 16.00
N ASP A 175 43.71 -15.73 15.92
CA ASP A 175 43.72 -16.83 14.95
C ASP A 175 43.67 -16.32 13.50
N GLY A 176 42.80 -15.34 13.25
CA GLY A 176 42.76 -14.53 12.03
C GLY A 176 42.00 -15.10 10.84
N ARG A 177 41.50 -16.34 10.92
CA ARG A 177 40.59 -16.89 9.91
C ARG A 177 39.27 -16.12 9.80
N ILE A 178 38.91 -15.35 10.84
CA ILE A 178 37.69 -14.54 10.85
C ILE A 178 37.62 -13.57 9.67
N PHE A 179 38.76 -13.02 9.23
CA PHE A 179 38.82 -12.14 8.06
C PHE A 179 38.31 -12.86 6.79
N ASP A 180 38.82 -14.06 6.52
CA ASP A 180 38.44 -14.82 5.33
C ASP A 180 36.98 -15.27 5.39
N ILE A 181 36.48 -15.65 6.58
CA ILE A 181 35.07 -16.04 6.78
C ILE A 181 34.14 -14.84 6.59
N CYS A 182 34.53 -13.65 7.08
CA CYS A 182 33.79 -12.43 6.81
C CYS A 182 33.82 -12.06 5.32
N LYS A 183 34.95 -12.26 4.65
CA LYS A 183 35.11 -12.02 3.21
C LYS A 183 34.23 -12.92 2.33
N THR A 184 33.93 -14.15 2.75
CA THR A 184 33.01 -15.03 2.01
C THR A 184 31.53 -14.62 2.15
N GLY A 185 31.21 -13.67 3.03
CA GLY A 185 29.84 -13.30 3.35
C GLY A 185 29.10 -14.32 4.21
N PHE A 186 29.82 -15.28 4.82
CA PHE A 186 29.21 -16.28 5.70
C PHE A 186 28.79 -15.69 7.05
N ILE A 187 29.47 -14.64 7.50
CA ILE A 187 29.11 -13.87 8.69
C ILE A 187 28.30 -12.65 8.27
N GLU A 188 27.03 -12.65 8.66
CA GLU A 188 26.10 -11.55 8.43
C GLU A 188 25.93 -10.69 9.69
N GLY A 189 25.62 -9.40 9.49
CA GLY A 189 25.33 -8.45 10.56
C GLY A 189 26.57 -7.73 11.11
N PRO A 190 26.38 -6.72 11.98
CA PRO A 190 27.47 -5.94 12.53
C PRO A 190 28.34 -6.77 13.47
N LEU A 191 29.65 -6.56 13.40
CA LEU A 191 30.63 -7.15 14.31
C LEU A 191 30.78 -6.23 15.53
N ILE A 192 30.56 -6.77 16.73
CA ILE A 192 30.75 -6.04 17.98
C ILE A 192 32.07 -6.47 18.62
N ILE A 193 32.90 -5.49 18.97
CA ILE A 193 34.17 -5.69 19.67
C ILE A 193 34.08 -4.93 21.00
N ALA A 194 34.21 -5.62 22.11
CA ALA A 194 34.23 -4.97 23.41
C ALA A 194 35.57 -4.26 23.66
N SER A 195 35.55 -3.15 24.38
CA SER A 195 36.77 -2.37 24.66
C SER A 195 37.86 -3.18 25.36
N PHE A 196 37.49 -4.10 26.27
CA PHE A 196 38.46 -4.96 26.96
C PHE A 196 39.22 -5.91 26.01
N VAL A 197 38.61 -6.33 24.89
CA VAL A 197 39.26 -7.18 23.88
C VAL A 197 40.36 -6.41 23.16
N LEU A 198 40.12 -5.13 22.86
CA LEU A 198 41.11 -4.24 22.26
C LEU A 198 42.27 -3.98 23.22
N GLU A 199 41.97 -3.79 24.51
CA GLU A 199 42.99 -3.63 25.56
C GLU A 199 43.84 -4.89 25.74
N GLU A 200 43.22 -6.07 25.74
CA GLU A 200 43.93 -7.35 25.84
C GLU A 200 44.86 -7.56 24.63
N LEU A 201 44.39 -7.30 23.41
CA LEU A 201 45.22 -7.39 22.20
C LEU A 201 46.42 -6.44 22.26
N ARG A 202 46.24 -5.21 22.76
CA ARG A 202 47.33 -4.24 22.97
C ARG A 202 48.31 -4.73 24.03
N HIS A 203 47.82 -5.24 25.16
CA HIS A 203 48.68 -5.79 26.21
C HIS A 203 49.52 -6.98 25.71
N ILE A 204 48.93 -7.86 24.90
CA ILE A 204 49.65 -8.97 24.25
C ILE A 204 50.69 -8.44 23.25
N ALA A 205 50.34 -7.40 22.48
CA ALA A 205 51.24 -6.75 21.52
C ALA A 205 52.43 -6.04 22.18
N ASP A 206 52.32 -5.65 23.45
CA ASP A 206 53.39 -5.01 24.22
C ASP A 206 54.20 -6.00 25.08
N SER A 207 53.93 -7.30 24.97
CA SER A 207 54.65 -8.34 25.71
C SER A 207 56.15 -8.38 25.39
N SER A 208 56.97 -8.68 26.40
CA SER A 208 58.41 -8.93 26.25
C SER A 208 58.72 -10.23 25.51
N ASP A 209 57.77 -11.18 25.49
CA ASP A 209 57.83 -12.40 24.70
C ASP A 209 57.53 -12.07 23.23
N GLY A 210 58.53 -12.26 22.36
CA GLY A 210 58.44 -11.97 20.93
C GLY A 210 57.32 -12.73 20.21
N LEU A 211 57.00 -13.95 20.62
CA LEU A 211 55.92 -14.73 20.02
C LEU A 211 54.55 -14.16 20.39
N LYS A 212 54.36 -13.77 21.65
CA LYS A 212 53.12 -13.12 22.10
C LYS A 212 52.94 -11.77 21.42
N ARG A 213 53.99 -10.96 21.38
CA ARG A 213 54.00 -9.66 20.68
C ARG A 213 53.57 -9.77 19.22
N ASN A 214 54.14 -10.74 18.48
CA ASN A 214 53.80 -10.94 17.07
C ASN A 214 52.33 -11.35 16.88
N ARG A 215 51.78 -12.16 17.79
CA ARG A 215 50.35 -12.56 17.77
C ARG A 215 49.41 -11.38 18.06
N GLY A 216 49.73 -10.57 19.07
CA GLY A 216 48.93 -9.38 19.41
C GLY A 216 48.89 -8.36 18.27
N ARG A 217 50.04 -8.06 17.66
CA ARG A 217 50.13 -7.19 16.48
C ARG A 217 49.33 -7.73 15.31
N ARG A 218 49.46 -9.03 15.02
CA ARG A 218 48.68 -9.70 13.96
C ARG A 218 47.17 -9.56 14.20
N GLY A 219 46.69 -9.74 15.43
CA GLY A 219 45.27 -9.57 15.77
C GLY A 219 44.76 -8.15 15.51
N LEU A 220 45.53 -7.14 15.91
CA LEU A 220 45.21 -5.73 15.62
C LEU A 220 45.20 -5.43 14.12
N ASP A 221 46.14 -6.00 13.36
CA ASP A 221 46.19 -5.86 11.89
C ASP A 221 44.95 -6.47 11.23
N ILE A 222 44.50 -7.63 11.68
CA ILE A 222 43.29 -8.29 11.17
C ILE A 222 42.05 -7.43 11.40
N LEU A 223 41.88 -6.85 12.58
CA LEU A 223 40.76 -5.93 12.85
C LEU A 223 40.79 -4.72 11.93
N ASN A 224 41.96 -4.13 11.72
CA ASN A 224 42.15 -2.99 10.83
C ASN A 224 41.81 -3.34 9.37
N ARG A 225 42.15 -4.56 8.93
CA ARG A 225 41.80 -5.07 7.61
C ARG A 225 40.31 -5.32 7.47
N ILE A 226 39.64 -5.88 8.49
CA ILE A 226 38.18 -6.04 8.49
C ILE A 226 37.50 -4.66 8.33
N GLN A 227 37.95 -3.65 9.06
CA GLN A 227 37.37 -2.30 8.99
C GLN A 227 37.60 -1.57 7.65
N LYS A 228 38.69 -1.87 6.93
CA LYS A 228 39.07 -1.16 5.69
C LYS A 228 38.70 -1.91 4.41
N GLU A 229 38.79 -3.25 4.43
CA GLU A 229 38.66 -4.09 3.25
C GLU A 229 37.26 -4.71 3.11
N LEU A 230 36.48 -4.79 4.19
CA LEU A 230 35.16 -5.45 4.19
C LEU A 230 34.04 -4.43 4.39
N ASP A 231 32.92 -4.63 3.68
CA ASP A 231 31.69 -3.84 3.80
C ASP A 231 30.81 -4.36 4.96
N ILE A 232 31.42 -4.56 6.14
CA ILE A 232 30.75 -5.02 7.36
C ILE A 232 30.91 -3.95 8.43
N GLU A 233 29.81 -3.54 9.04
CA GLU A 233 29.83 -2.54 10.11
C GLU A 233 30.51 -3.12 11.37
N VAL A 234 31.59 -2.48 11.84
CA VAL A 234 32.29 -2.84 13.07
C VAL A 234 31.98 -1.81 14.15
N LYS A 235 31.39 -2.24 15.27
CA LYS A 235 31.05 -1.39 16.42
C LYS A 235 31.90 -1.74 17.63
N THR A 236 32.41 -0.72 18.31
CA THR A 236 33.03 -0.88 19.62
C THR A 236 31.98 -0.74 20.71
N TYR A 237 32.01 -1.63 21.71
CA TYR A 237 31.09 -1.60 22.85
C TYR A 237 31.84 -1.34 24.16
N GLU A 238 31.41 -0.33 24.91
CA GLU A 238 32.05 0.18 26.14
C GLU A 238 31.39 -0.32 27.45
N GLY A 239 30.67 -1.45 27.43
CA GLY A 239 30.11 -2.01 28.67
C GLY A 239 31.13 -2.88 29.43
N ASP A 240 31.34 -2.58 30.71
CA ASP A 240 32.11 -3.40 31.64
C ASP A 240 31.30 -4.67 32.01
N ILE A 241 31.94 -5.82 32.16
CA ILE A 241 31.28 -7.12 32.44
C ILE A 241 30.74 -7.18 33.90
N LYS A 242 30.80 -6.08 34.65
CA LYS A 242 30.58 -6.06 36.11
C LYS A 242 29.12 -6.02 36.59
N ASP A 243 28.13 -5.97 35.70
CA ASP A 243 26.72 -5.85 36.09
C ASP A 243 25.88 -7.11 35.74
N ALA A 244 26.39 -8.30 36.06
CA ALA A 244 25.63 -9.57 35.98
C ALA A 244 25.59 -10.30 37.32
#